data_AF-A0A2P4YLJ2-F1
#
_entry.id   AF-A0A2P4YLJ2-F1
#
_cell.length_a   1.000
_cell.length_b   1.000
_cell.length_c   1.000
_cell.angle_alpha   90.00
_cell.angle_beta   90.00
_cell.angle_gamma   90.00
#
_symmetry.space_group_name_H-M   'P 1'
#
loop_
_entity.id
_entity.type
_entity.pdbx_description
1 polymer ?
#
loop_
_entity_poly.entity_id
_entity_poly.type
_entity_poly.pdbx_seq_one_letter_code
_entity_poly.pdbx_strand_id
1 'polypeptide(L)'
;MNRERGEVGIAAQKHTKCTIYKRCISARCMASGSKCSCRYKIVQCESNGYGCVHIQGAHTILEPEIPSPREAQLTVEMKMFAETKLSEDATIFPYVLFSLICEKVKDNFFRGSPPTQEQVQPFVKR
;
A
#
# COMPACT_ATOMS: atom_id res chain seq x y z
N MET A 1 -31.69 -25.27 -28.88
CA MET A 1 -31.40 -24.17 -27.94
C MET A 1 -29.89 -24.07 -27.78
N ASN A 2 -29.23 -23.29 -28.64
CA ASN A 2 -27.78 -23.04 -28.53
C ASN A 2 -27.56 -21.80 -27.66
N ARG A 3 -26.97 -21.98 -26.48
CA ARG A 3 -26.39 -20.87 -25.71
C ARG A 3 -24.99 -20.63 -26.28
N GLU A 4 -24.89 -19.72 -27.23
CA GLU A 4 -23.63 -19.13 -27.62
C GLU A 4 -23.07 -18.38 -26.39
N ARG A 5 -22.03 -18.97 -25.80
CA ARG A 5 -21.26 -18.34 -24.74
C ARG A 5 -20.43 -17.25 -25.42
N GLY A 6 -21.02 -16.07 -25.56
CA GLY A 6 -20.33 -14.89 -26.07
C GLY A 6 -19.15 -14.60 -25.16
N GLU A 7 -17.95 -14.96 -25.59
CA GLU A 7 -16.71 -14.40 -25.07
C GLU A 7 -16.87 -12.88 -25.15
N VAL A 8 -16.97 -12.23 -23.99
CA VAL A 8 -17.02 -10.77 -23.93
C VAL A 8 -15.64 -10.31 -24.40
N GLY A 9 -15.53 -10.00 -25.69
CA GLY A 9 -14.31 -9.52 -26.29
C GLY A 9 -13.86 -8.30 -25.52
N ILE A 10 -12.80 -8.45 -24.72
CA ILE A 10 -12.14 -7.35 -24.00
C ILE A 10 -11.76 -6.23 -24.99
N ALA A 11 -11.58 -6.57 -26.27
CA ALA A 11 -11.36 -5.63 -27.38
C ALA A 11 -12.52 -4.66 -27.67
N ALA A 12 -13.76 -4.94 -27.25
CA ALA A 12 -14.94 -4.11 -27.53
C ALA A 12 -15.22 -3.04 -26.46
N GLN A 13 -14.52 -3.09 -25.32
CA GLN A 13 -14.71 -2.10 -24.25
C GLN A 13 -13.90 -0.83 -24.58
N LYS A 14 -14.49 0.34 -24.33
CA LYS A 14 -13.78 1.62 -24.46
C LYS A 14 -12.72 1.69 -23.36
N HIS A 15 -11.48 1.93 -23.78
CA HIS A 15 -10.35 2.06 -22.88
C HIS A 15 -9.68 3.40 -23.10
N THR A 16 -9.47 4.13 -22.01
CA THR A 16 -8.60 5.30 -22.01
C THR A 16 -7.17 4.85 -21.70
N LYS A 17 -6.23 5.16 -22.60
CA LYS A 17 -4.80 4.89 -22.42
C LYS A 17 -4.09 6.18 -22.03
N CYS A 18 -3.47 6.21 -20.86
CA CYS A 18 -2.64 7.31 -20.42
C CYS A 18 -1.20 6.83 -20.22
N THR A 19 -0.22 7.59 -20.71
CA THR A 19 1.19 7.39 -20.37
C THR A 19 1.60 8.50 -19.42
N ILE A 20 2.00 8.12 -18.21
CA ILE A 20 2.45 9.08 -17.21
C ILE A 20 3.97 9.02 -17.12
N TYR A 21 4.60 10.15 -17.41
CA TYR A 21 6.02 10.39 -17.14
C TYR A 21 6.14 10.98 -15.74
N LYS A 22 6.14 10.12 -14.72
CA LYS A 22 6.42 10.52 -13.34
C LYS A 22 7.85 10.12 -12.97
N ARG A 23 8.51 10.94 -12.16
CA ARG A 23 9.75 10.52 -11.48
C ARG A 23 9.44 9.26 -10.68
N CYS A 24 10.34 8.29 -10.72
CA CYS A 24 10.21 7.09 -9.92
C CYS A 24 10.12 7.45 -8.44
N ILE A 25 9.00 7.11 -7.79
CA ILE A 25 8.82 7.29 -6.34
C ILE A 25 9.34 6.09 -5.54
N SER A 26 9.85 5.05 -6.23
CA SER A 26 10.48 3.92 -5.53
C SER A 26 11.67 4.45 -4.74
N ALA A 27 11.61 4.29 -3.41
CA ALA A 27 12.70 4.67 -2.53
C ALA A 27 14.02 3.99 -2.93
N ARG A 28 13.98 2.77 -3.51
CA ARG A 28 15.17 2.07 -4.03
C ARG A 28 15.80 2.80 -5.20
N CYS A 29 14.98 3.30 -6.14
CA CYS A 29 15.49 4.08 -7.26
C CYS A 29 16.01 5.45 -6.81
N MET A 30 15.33 6.11 -5.86
CA MET A 30 15.82 7.36 -5.29
C MET A 30 17.15 7.17 -4.56
N ALA A 31 17.30 6.10 -3.78
CA ALA A 31 18.53 5.76 -3.07
C ALA A 31 19.70 5.45 -4.00
N SER A 32 19.44 4.90 -5.19
CA SER A 32 20.49 4.56 -6.17
C SER A 32 21.23 5.78 -6.76
N GLY A 33 20.71 7.00 -6.57
CA GLY A 33 21.26 8.22 -7.17
C GLY A 33 21.21 8.28 -8.70
N SER A 34 20.71 7.23 -9.35
CA SER A 34 20.66 7.08 -10.81
C SER A 34 19.32 7.53 -11.37
N LYS A 35 19.32 8.11 -12.58
CA LYS A 35 18.09 8.50 -13.28
C LYS A 35 17.32 7.24 -13.74
N CYS A 36 16.20 6.92 -13.08
CA CYS A 36 15.26 5.88 -13.54
C CYS A 36 14.63 6.28 -14.88
N SER A 37 14.60 5.36 -15.84
CA SER A 37 13.93 5.54 -17.15
C SER A 37 12.55 4.88 -17.20
N CYS A 38 12.05 4.40 -16.06
CA CYS A 38 10.77 3.74 -15.89
C CYS A 38 9.58 4.63 -16.32
N ARG A 39 8.63 4.03 -17.05
CA ARG A 39 7.40 4.64 -17.55
C ARG A 39 6.21 3.81 -17.12
N TYR A 40 5.17 4.47 -16.60
CA TYR A 40 3.93 3.82 -16.24
C TYR A 40 2.88 4.10 -17.33
N LYS A 41 2.38 3.03 -17.94
CA LYS A 41 1.24 3.07 -18.85
C LYS A 41 0.02 2.58 -18.09
N ILE A 42 -0.99 3.42 -17.98
CA ILE A 42 -2.24 3.08 -17.34
C ILE A 42 -3.27 2.89 -18.44
N VAL A 43 -3.87 1.71 -18.48
CA VAL A 43 -4.99 1.38 -19.36
C VAL A 43 -6.20 1.21 -18.47
N GLN A 44 -7.11 2.17 -18.51
CA GLN A 44 -8.34 2.11 -17.73
C GLN A 44 -9.50 1.67 -18.61
N CYS A 45 -10.21 0.65 -18.16
CA CYS A 45 -11.45 0.22 -18.80
C CYS A 45 -12.60 1.11 -18.30
N GLU A 46 -13.29 1.79 -19.21
CA GLU A 46 -14.36 2.74 -18.88
C GLU A 46 -15.62 2.03 -18.37
N SER A 47 -15.82 0.75 -18.74
CA SER A 47 -17.05 0.02 -18.40
C SER A 47 -17.05 -0.61 -17.01
N ASN A 48 -15.90 -0.82 -16.38
CA ASN A 48 -15.83 -1.52 -15.09
C ASN A 48 -14.91 -0.81 -14.06
N GLY A 49 -14.30 0.31 -14.43
CA GLY A 49 -13.43 1.09 -13.55
C GLY A 49 -12.09 0.42 -13.22
N TYR A 50 -11.81 -0.78 -13.74
CA TYR A 50 -10.54 -1.45 -13.51
C TYR A 50 -9.45 -0.84 -14.41
N GLY A 51 -8.31 -0.55 -13.78
CA GLY A 51 -7.11 -0.07 -14.46
C GLY A 51 -6.01 -1.13 -14.47
N CYS A 52 -5.44 -1.41 -15.64
CA CYS A 52 -4.19 -2.13 -15.79
C CYS A 52 -3.03 -1.12 -15.76
N VAL A 53 -2.04 -1.37 -14.89
CA VAL A 53 -0.80 -0.60 -14.85
C VAL A 53 0.31 -1.45 -15.44
N HIS A 54 0.86 -1.01 -16.57
CA HIS A 54 1.99 -1.62 -17.22
C HIS A 54 3.25 -0.77 -17.01
N ILE A 55 4.31 -1.38 -16.50
CA ILE A 55 5.60 -0.73 -16.28
C ILE A 55 6.50 -1.04 -17.47
N GLN A 56 7.00 0.00 -18.13
CA GLN A 56 7.96 -0.10 -19.22
C GLN A 56 9.26 0.62 -18.83
N GLY A 57 10.38 -0.10 -18.80
CA GLY A 57 11.71 0.44 -18.46
C GLY A 57 12.39 -0.32 -17.33
N ALA A 58 13.60 0.11 -16.97
CA ALA A 58 14.39 -0.53 -15.91
C ALA A 58 14.37 0.30 -14.62
N HIS A 59 14.21 -0.38 -13.49
CA HIS A 59 14.43 0.20 -12.17
C HIS A 59 15.88 -0.05 -11.74
N THR A 60 16.58 1.00 -11.32
CA THR A 60 17.89 0.85 -10.68
C THR A 60 17.69 0.52 -9.21
N ILE A 61 18.42 -0.50 -8.74
CA ILE A 61 18.37 -1.01 -7.39
C ILE A 61 19.81 -1.12 -6.90
N LEU A 62 20.10 -0.54 -5.73
CA LEU A 62 21.29 -0.89 -4.94
C LEU A 62 21.05 -2.27 -4.35
N GLU A 63 21.97 -3.21 -4.58
CA GLU A 63 22.06 -4.59 -4.08
C GLU A 63 20.70 -5.34 -3.92
N PRO A 64 20.50 -6.51 -4.57
CA PRO A 64 19.27 -7.28 -4.41
C PRO A 64 18.97 -7.70 -2.96
N GLU A 65 19.97 -7.67 -2.07
CA GLU A 65 19.82 -7.92 -0.63
C GLU A 65 19.10 -6.81 0.15
N ILE A 66 18.93 -5.61 -0.41
CA ILE A 66 18.17 -4.55 0.27
C ILE A 66 16.68 -4.90 0.16
N PRO A 67 16.00 -5.28 1.27
CA PRO A 67 14.59 -5.62 1.22
C PRO A 67 13.79 -4.39 0.77
N SER A 68 12.72 -4.62 0.00
CA SER A 68 11.78 -3.54 -0.33
C SER A 68 11.40 -2.78 0.94
N PRO A 69 11.27 -1.44 0.89
CA PRO A 69 10.76 -0.67 2.02
C PRO A 69 9.39 -1.25 2.36
N ARG A 70 9.33 -2.04 3.43
CA ARG A 70 8.04 -2.50 3.94
C ARG A 70 7.40 -1.27 4.55
N GLU A 71 6.14 -1.03 4.23
CA GLU A 71 5.34 -0.08 5.00
C GLU A 71 5.58 -0.38 6.48
N ALA A 72 5.95 0.64 7.26
CA ALA A 72 6.42 0.48 8.63
C ALA A 72 5.35 -0.26 9.44
N GLN A 73 5.49 -1.56 9.61
CA GLN A 73 4.47 -2.34 10.32
C GLN A 73 4.54 -2.00 11.80
N LEU A 74 3.38 -2.01 12.46
CA LEU A 74 3.32 -1.98 13.93
C LEU A 74 4.31 -3.00 14.50
N THR A 75 5.16 -2.54 15.41
CA THR A 75 6.10 -3.43 16.10
C THR A 75 5.33 -4.42 16.95
N VAL A 76 5.99 -5.52 17.35
CA VAL A 76 5.37 -6.55 18.20
C VAL A 76 4.82 -5.93 19.49
N GLU A 77 5.57 -4.99 20.09
CA GLU A 77 5.17 -4.26 21.30
C GLU A 77 3.88 -3.46 21.09
N MET A 78 3.77 -2.73 19.96
CA MET A 78 2.57 -1.96 19.64
C MET A 78 1.34 -2.85 19.40
N LYS A 79 1.53 -4.02 18.76
CA LYS A 79 0.45 -5.00 18.52
C LYS A 79 -0.06 -5.58 19.82
N MET A 80 0.85 -6.01 20.70
CA MET A 80 0.49 -6.56 22.02
C MET A 80 -0.24 -5.54 22.88
N PHE A 81 0.21 -4.28 22.86
CA PHE A 81 -0.48 -3.19 23.55
C PHE A 81 -1.89 -2.97 22.99
N ALA A 82 -2.05 -3.00 21.67
CA ALA A 82 -3.35 -2.87 21.02
C ALA A 82 -4.31 -3.99 21.41
N GLU A 83 -3.86 -5.24 21.36
CA GLU A 83 -4.64 -6.40 21.77
C GLU A 83 -5.02 -6.35 23.26
N THR A 84 -4.10 -5.93 24.12
CA THR A 84 -4.35 -5.77 25.56
C THR A 84 -5.42 -4.70 25.80
N LYS A 85 -5.30 -3.54 25.15
CA LYS A 85 -6.29 -2.45 25.29
C LYS A 85 -7.66 -2.83 24.75
N LEU A 86 -7.72 -3.61 23.67
CA LEU A 86 -8.98 -4.12 23.13
C LEU A 86 -9.60 -5.22 23.98
N SER A 87 -8.79 -6.00 24.70
CA SER A 87 -9.25 -6.96 25.69
C SER A 87 -9.84 -6.28 26.92
N GLU A 88 -9.24 -5.16 27.36
CA GLU A 88 -9.76 -4.32 28.45
C GLU A 88 -11.04 -3.56 28.05
N ASP A 89 -11.05 -2.97 26.86
CA ASP A 89 -12.19 -2.23 26.32
C ASP A 89 -12.34 -2.47 24.82
N ALA A 90 -13.24 -3.38 24.48
CA ALA A 90 -13.52 -3.72 23.09
C ALA A 90 -14.29 -2.62 22.33
N THR A 91 -14.73 -1.54 22.99
CA THR A 91 -15.45 -0.42 22.38
C THR A 91 -14.54 0.73 21.95
N ILE A 92 -13.24 0.64 22.26
CA ILE A 92 -12.27 1.67 21.92
C ILE A 92 -12.26 1.93 20.40
N PHE A 93 -12.37 3.20 20.02
CA PHE A 93 -12.34 3.57 18.61
C PHE A 93 -10.92 3.46 18.03
N PRO A 94 -10.76 3.18 16.73
CA PRO A 94 -9.44 3.06 16.09
C PRO A 94 -8.56 4.29 16.26
N TYR A 95 -9.16 5.50 16.25
CA TYR A 95 -8.41 6.75 16.39
C TYR A 95 -7.88 6.95 17.82
N VAL A 96 -8.60 6.48 18.83
CA VAL A 96 -8.18 6.53 20.24
C VAL A 96 -7.02 5.57 20.42
N LEU A 97 -7.16 4.35 19.92
CA LEU A 97 -6.12 3.34 19.98
C LEU A 97 -4.83 3.79 19.27
N PHE A 98 -4.97 4.40 18.10
CA PHE A 98 -3.87 5.05 17.38
C PHE A 98 -3.17 6.12 18.22
N SER A 99 -3.94 7.03 18.83
CA SER A 99 -3.39 8.13 19.63
C SER A 99 -2.59 7.62 20.82
N LEU A 100 -3.09 6.58 21.51
CA LEU A 100 -2.39 5.94 22.63
C LEU A 100 -1.06 5.31 22.20
N ILE A 101 -1.02 4.65 21.05
CA ILE A 101 0.22 4.06 20.53
C ILE A 101 1.23 5.16 20.17
N CYS A 102 0.79 6.25 19.53
CA CYS A 102 1.66 7.38 19.20
C CYS A 102 2.25 8.06 20.44
N GLU A 103 1.47 8.20 21.51
CA GLU A 103 1.95 8.73 22.79
C GLU A 103 3.06 7.84 23.37
N LYS A 104 2.87 6.52 23.38
CA LYS A 104 3.88 5.57 23.86
C LYS A 104 5.15 5.55 23.01
N VAL A 105 5.05 5.80 21.69
CA VAL A 105 6.24 5.98 20.85
C VAL A 105 6.96 7.28 21.19
N LYS A 106 6.23 8.38 21.38
CA LYS A 106 6.80 9.69 21.73
C LYS A 106 7.54 9.65 23.07
N ASP A 107 7.02 8.90 24.02
CA ASP A 107 7.63 8.71 25.34
C ASP A 107 8.80 7.71 25.31
N ASN A 108 9.21 7.22 24.13
CA ASN A 108 10.23 6.19 23.93
C ASN A 108 9.91 4.84 24.62
N PHE A 109 8.63 4.58 24.93
CA PHE A 109 8.20 3.32 25.51
C PHE A 109 8.14 2.20 24.47
N PHE A 110 7.74 2.52 23.24
CA PHE A 110 7.82 1.59 22.10
C PHE A 110 8.98 1.96 21.18
N ARG A 111 9.72 0.93 20.72
CA ARG A 111 10.68 1.11 19.64
C ARG A 111 9.96 1.24 18.30
N GLY A 112 10.54 2.03 17.40
CA GLY A 112 10.04 2.20 16.02
C GLY A 112 9.48 3.58 15.75
N SER A 113 9.07 3.81 14.50
CA SER A 113 8.38 5.04 14.09
C SER A 113 6.92 5.01 14.54
N PRO A 114 6.29 6.17 14.75
CA PRO A 114 4.84 6.24 14.95
C PRO A 114 4.11 5.54 13.78
N PRO A 115 3.08 4.74 14.06
CA PRO A 115 2.27 4.11 13.01
C PRO A 115 1.41 5.13 12.28
N THR A 116 0.69 4.71 11.24
CA THR A 116 -0.42 5.46 10.64
C THR A 116 -1.78 4.93 11.13
N GLN A 117 -2.83 5.72 10.98
CA GLN A 117 -4.17 5.33 11.42
C GLN A 117 -4.67 4.09 10.65
N GLU A 118 -4.35 3.98 9.36
CA GLU A 118 -4.72 2.84 8.50
C GLU A 118 -4.13 1.52 9.01
N GLN A 119 -2.99 1.58 9.69
CA GLN A 119 -2.32 0.40 10.25
C GLN A 119 -2.98 -0.12 11.53
N VAL A 120 -3.66 0.77 12.26
CA VAL A 120 -4.34 0.45 13.53
C VAL A 120 -5.80 0.05 13.29
N GLN A 121 -6.44 0.56 12.23
CA GLN A 121 -7.83 0.23 11.89
C GLN A 121 -8.18 -1.27 11.88
N PRO A 122 -7.33 -2.19 11.37
CA PRO A 122 -7.65 -3.61 11.34
C PRO A 122 -7.84 -4.25 12.72
N PHE A 123 -7.23 -3.70 13.78
CA PHE A 123 -7.27 -4.28 15.14
C PHE A 123 -8.63 -4.09 15.80
N VAL A 124 -9.37 -3.04 15.43
CA VAL A 124 -10.66 -2.68 16.02
C VAL A 124 -11.83 -3.24 15.20
N LYS A 125 -11.54 -4.03 14.15
CA LYS A 125 -12.60 -4.67 13.34
C LYS A 125 -13.35 -5.69 14.20
N ARG A 126 -14.56 -5.28 14.63
CA ARG A 126 -15.67 -6.15 15.04
C ARG A 126 -16.44 -6.62 13.81
#